data_AF-A0A838QRY2-F1
#
_entry.id   AF-A0A838QRY2-F1
#
_cell.length_a   1.000
_cell.length_b   1.000
_cell.length_c   1.000
_cell.angle_alpha   90.00
_cell.angle_beta   90.00
_cell.angle_gamma   90.00
#
_symmetry.space_group_name_H-M   'P 1'
#
loop_
_entity.id
_entity.type
_entity.pdbx_description
1 polymer ?
#
loop_
_entity_poly.entity_id
_entity_poly.type
_entity_poly.pdbx_seq_one_letter_code
_entity_poly.pdbx_strand_id
1 'polypeptide(L)'
;MVEETNLLVIGAGPCGLAVGIAAKQAGIPCVILDRRTIVSTIERYPLAMTFFSTPERIEIGGVPFIASHEKPTRQDGLIYYRRVAEHYGLDIRPGEGAVGVTSGLARGPFASEGFQVDVKRRHDAKTYLAGSVVFATGYYDNPNFLRAPGEDLPHVSHYFVEGHPYWRQQVVVIGAGNSSVDAALECWRAGASVTLVHFGEGFDRTVKAWVLPDIVNRVKEGSIAVRWRSRVHAITPTHVEIVSDTDSAFETMPADAVLAMTGYHADTSLLQRLGVPVDPGTGVPAHDESTMSTTVAGCYLAGVIASGNDANRLFIENARGHGELIVRHLLHARSGVRPASSQSSGPTAASSR
;
A
#
# COMPACT_ATOMS: atom_id res chain seq x y z
N MET A 1 -13.51 23.65 -14.15
CA MET A 1 -12.53 23.68 -15.26
C MET A 1 -12.19 22.24 -15.62
N VAL A 2 -12.15 21.93 -16.90
CA VAL A 2 -11.83 20.59 -17.43
C VAL A 2 -10.39 20.63 -17.96
N GLU A 3 -9.58 19.63 -17.63
CA GLU A 3 -8.21 19.45 -18.13
C GLU A 3 -8.10 18.10 -18.84
N GLU A 4 -7.37 18.04 -19.95
CA GLU A 4 -7.24 16.82 -20.76
C GLU A 4 -5.84 16.24 -20.67
N THR A 5 -5.73 14.91 -20.66
CA THR A 5 -4.46 14.18 -20.74
C THR A 5 -4.64 12.85 -21.46
N ASN A 6 -3.56 12.28 -21.99
CA ASN A 6 -3.61 10.96 -22.60
C ASN A 6 -3.59 9.85 -21.53
N LEU A 7 -2.79 10.02 -20.49
CA LEU A 7 -2.70 9.10 -19.36
C LEU A 7 -2.91 9.87 -18.06
N LEU A 8 -3.77 9.34 -17.18
CA LEU A 8 -3.98 9.87 -15.85
C LEU A 8 -3.67 8.79 -14.81
N VAL A 9 -2.71 9.06 -13.93
CA VAL A 9 -2.31 8.15 -12.85
C VAL A 9 -2.91 8.63 -11.54
N ILE A 10 -3.61 7.76 -10.83
CA ILE A 10 -4.22 8.04 -9.54
C ILE A 10 -3.33 7.44 -8.44
N GLY A 11 -2.53 8.30 -7.80
CA GLY A 11 -1.58 7.97 -6.73
C GLY A 11 -0.14 8.29 -7.14
N ALA A 12 0.54 9.14 -6.37
CA ALA A 12 1.95 9.50 -6.59
C ALA A 12 2.91 8.77 -5.64
N GLY A 13 2.60 7.50 -5.32
CA GLY A 13 3.54 6.58 -4.68
C GLY A 13 4.64 6.09 -5.65
N PRO A 14 5.62 5.30 -5.19
CA PRO A 14 6.74 4.86 -6.03
C PRO A 14 6.32 4.20 -7.35
N CYS A 15 5.29 3.35 -7.34
CA CYS A 15 4.79 2.71 -8.55
C CYS A 15 4.04 3.68 -9.48
N GLY A 16 3.33 4.67 -8.94
CA GLY A 16 2.69 5.72 -9.75
C GLY A 16 3.73 6.63 -10.42
N LEU A 17 4.81 6.95 -9.70
CA LEU A 17 5.97 7.65 -10.28
C LEU A 17 6.61 6.82 -11.39
N ALA A 18 6.80 5.51 -11.19
CA ALA A 18 7.35 4.63 -12.22
C ALA A 18 6.49 4.61 -13.50
N VAL A 19 5.17 4.64 -13.38
CA VAL A 19 4.25 4.80 -14.53
C VAL A 19 4.47 6.16 -15.21
N GLY A 20 4.57 7.24 -14.44
CA GLY A 20 4.86 8.57 -14.96
C GLY A 20 6.18 8.65 -15.73
N ILE A 21 7.24 8.02 -15.21
CA ILE A 21 8.56 7.95 -15.84
C ILE A 21 8.48 7.20 -17.17
N ALA A 22 7.88 6.00 -17.17
CA ALA A 22 7.70 5.22 -18.39
C ALA A 22 6.91 5.99 -19.45
N ALA A 23 5.84 6.70 -19.04
CA ALA A 23 5.05 7.53 -19.94
C ALA A 23 5.86 8.70 -20.51
N LYS A 24 6.66 9.38 -19.67
CA LYS A 24 7.54 10.47 -20.08
C LYS A 24 8.57 10.00 -21.12
N GLN A 25 9.20 8.85 -20.88
CA GLN A 25 10.18 8.25 -21.79
C GLN A 25 9.57 7.85 -23.13
N ALA A 26 8.31 7.42 -23.13
CA ALA A 26 7.54 7.10 -24.34
C ALA A 26 6.90 8.32 -25.02
N GLY A 27 7.08 9.55 -24.50
CA GLY A 27 6.46 10.76 -25.04
C GLY A 27 4.94 10.80 -24.90
N ILE A 28 4.37 10.11 -23.90
CA ILE A 28 2.94 10.10 -23.61
C ILE A 28 2.62 11.20 -22.58
N PRO A 29 1.79 12.22 -22.91
CA PRO A 29 1.28 13.17 -21.95
C PRO A 29 0.62 12.46 -20.76
N CYS A 30 1.13 12.74 -19.56
CA CYS A 30 0.76 12.03 -18.34
C CYS A 30 0.63 13.02 -17.19
N VAL A 31 -0.50 12.96 -16.48
CA VAL A 31 -0.75 13.69 -15.24
C VAL A 31 -0.85 12.67 -14.09
N ILE A 32 -0.19 12.95 -12.98
CA ILE A 32 -0.20 12.11 -11.78
C ILE A 32 -0.90 12.85 -10.65
N LEU A 33 -2.03 12.31 -10.19
CA LEU A 33 -2.79 12.86 -9.08
C LEU A 33 -2.34 12.26 -7.76
N ASP A 34 -2.30 13.05 -6.69
CA ASP A 34 -2.20 12.53 -5.33
C ASP A 34 -3.07 13.34 -4.38
N ARG A 35 -3.89 12.65 -3.58
CA ARG A 35 -4.78 13.31 -2.61
C ARG A 35 -4.04 14.06 -1.51
N ARG A 36 -2.75 13.76 -1.30
CA ARG A 36 -1.85 14.41 -0.36
C ARG A 36 -0.66 15.00 -1.11
N THR A 37 0.41 14.24 -1.25
CA THR A 37 1.68 14.66 -1.83
C THR A 37 2.41 13.43 -2.35
N ILE A 38 3.46 13.66 -3.12
CA ILE A 38 4.33 12.59 -3.61
C ILE A 38 4.80 11.69 -2.45
N VAL A 39 4.71 10.38 -2.67
CA VAL A 39 5.09 9.33 -1.71
C VAL A 39 4.51 9.53 -0.29
N SER A 40 3.27 10.01 -0.19
CA SER A 40 2.58 10.27 1.09
C SER A 40 2.44 9.05 2.01
N THR A 41 2.56 7.83 1.48
CA THR A 41 2.68 6.61 2.28
C THR A 41 4.02 6.56 3.03
N ILE A 42 5.13 6.86 2.35
CA ILE A 42 6.46 6.87 2.96
C ILE A 42 6.56 8.00 3.98
N GLU A 43 5.95 9.15 3.68
CA GLU A 43 5.86 10.28 4.60
C GLU A 43 5.15 9.91 5.91
N ARG A 44 4.20 8.99 5.89
CA ARG A 44 3.47 8.59 7.11
C ARG A 44 4.05 7.36 7.81
N TYR A 45 5.13 6.78 7.30
CA TYR A 45 5.84 5.73 8.03
C TYR A 45 6.47 6.26 9.34
N PRO A 46 6.76 5.37 10.30
CA PRO A 46 7.42 5.75 11.55
C PRO A 46 8.70 6.55 11.29
N LEU A 47 9.01 7.50 12.18
CA LEU A 47 10.13 8.41 11.98
C LEU A 47 11.48 7.67 11.95
N ALA A 48 11.64 6.66 12.80
CA ALA A 48 12.83 5.81 12.87
C ALA A 48 12.84 4.67 11.83
N MET A 49 11.85 4.62 10.92
CA MET A 49 11.71 3.51 9.99
C MET A 49 12.90 3.43 9.02
N THR A 50 13.43 2.21 8.90
CA THR A 50 14.42 1.82 7.89
C THR A 50 13.82 0.78 6.96
N PHE A 51 14.01 0.96 5.65
CA PHE A 51 13.49 0.04 4.64
C PHE A 51 14.09 -1.37 4.82
N PHE A 52 13.35 -2.40 4.44
CA PHE A 52 13.89 -3.77 4.38
C PHE A 52 14.69 -4.03 3.09
N SER A 53 14.37 -3.31 2.01
CA SER A 53 15.05 -3.39 0.72
C SER A 53 16.31 -2.54 0.70
N THR A 54 17.33 -2.96 -0.05
CA THR A 54 18.50 -2.11 -0.37
C THR A 54 18.09 -1.02 -1.37
N PRO A 55 18.87 0.07 -1.49
CA PRO A 55 18.53 1.18 -2.39
C PRO A 55 18.27 0.77 -3.85
N GLU A 56 19.07 -0.14 -4.41
CA GLU A 56 18.98 -0.61 -5.81
C GLU A 56 17.70 -1.41 -6.07
N ARG A 57 17.08 -1.95 -5.02
CA ARG A 57 15.80 -2.68 -5.09
C ARG A 57 14.61 -1.74 -5.10
N ILE A 58 14.77 -0.47 -4.70
CA ILE A 58 13.67 0.50 -4.62
C ILE A 58 13.91 1.77 -5.46
N GLU A 59 14.99 1.82 -6.23
CA GLU A 59 15.21 2.82 -7.27
C GLU A 59 14.17 2.70 -8.41
N ILE A 60 13.89 3.78 -9.11
CA ILE A 60 12.97 3.83 -10.24
C ILE A 60 13.56 4.72 -11.35
N GLY A 61 13.21 4.41 -12.60
CA GLY A 61 13.69 5.16 -13.77
C GLY A 61 15.19 5.03 -14.05
N GLY A 62 15.93 4.15 -13.39
CA GLY A 62 17.39 4.07 -13.55
C GLY A 62 18.13 5.29 -12.97
N VAL A 63 17.47 6.06 -12.08
CA VAL A 63 18.14 7.07 -11.26
C VAL A 63 18.71 6.37 -10.02
N PRO A 64 20.05 6.35 -9.82
CA PRO A 64 20.65 5.63 -8.71
C PRO A 64 20.15 6.14 -7.35
N PHE A 65 19.73 5.22 -6.49
CA PHE A 65 19.43 5.55 -5.10
C PHE A 65 20.68 5.30 -4.25
N ILE A 66 21.35 6.36 -3.80
CA ILE A 66 22.51 6.27 -2.92
C ILE A 66 22.11 6.60 -1.49
N ALA A 67 22.46 5.73 -0.54
CA ALA A 67 22.26 5.92 0.90
C ALA A 67 23.56 5.64 1.66
N SER A 68 23.74 6.27 2.83
CA SER A 68 24.93 6.08 3.68
C SER A 68 24.95 4.75 4.44
N HIS A 69 23.81 4.07 4.50
CA HIS A 69 23.62 2.79 5.17
C HIS A 69 23.16 1.73 4.16
N GLU A 70 23.38 0.45 4.49
CA GLU A 70 22.96 -0.68 3.64
C GLU A 70 21.46 -0.63 3.31
N LYS A 71 20.65 -0.18 4.28
CA LYS A 71 19.21 0.02 4.12
C LYS A 71 18.90 1.51 4.25
N PRO A 72 18.19 2.10 3.29
CA PRO A 72 17.84 3.51 3.35
C PRO A 72 16.83 3.76 4.47
N THR A 73 16.85 4.96 5.01
CA THR A 73 15.88 5.45 5.99
C THR A 73 14.62 5.99 5.29
N ARG A 74 13.56 6.24 6.08
CA ARG A 74 12.41 7.02 5.62
C ARG A 74 12.83 8.33 4.94
N GLN A 75 13.76 9.07 5.53
CA GLN A 75 14.21 10.37 5.01
C GLN A 75 14.91 10.25 3.67
N ASP A 76 15.75 9.23 3.50
CA ASP A 76 16.44 8.95 2.24
C ASP A 76 15.41 8.71 1.12
N GLY A 77 14.39 7.90 1.38
CA GLY A 77 13.32 7.61 0.40
C GLY A 77 12.56 8.88 0.00
N LEU A 78 12.22 9.73 0.98
CA LEU A 78 11.53 11.00 0.72
C LEU A 78 12.35 11.93 -0.18
N ILE A 79 13.66 12.04 0.05
CA ILE A 79 14.55 12.86 -0.78
C ILE A 79 14.66 12.25 -2.17
N TYR A 80 14.92 10.95 -2.24
CA TYR A 80 15.11 10.22 -3.50
C TYR A 80 13.92 10.39 -4.45
N TYR A 81 12.70 10.07 -4.02
CA TYR A 81 11.54 10.12 -4.91
C TYR A 81 11.18 11.54 -5.36
N ARG A 82 11.45 12.57 -4.55
CA ARG A 82 11.34 13.97 -5.00
C ARG A 82 12.36 14.28 -6.10
N ARG A 83 13.63 13.89 -5.91
CA ARG A 83 14.68 14.11 -6.92
C ARG A 83 14.40 13.38 -8.22
N VAL A 84 13.84 12.18 -8.17
CA VAL A 84 13.40 11.45 -9.36
C VAL A 84 12.31 12.21 -10.10
N ALA A 85 11.28 12.68 -9.38
CA ALA A 85 10.19 13.43 -10.00
C ALA A 85 10.67 14.72 -10.66
N GLU A 86 11.59 15.45 -10.00
CA GLU A 86 12.26 16.63 -10.55
C GLU A 86 13.09 16.29 -11.81
N HIS A 87 13.90 15.21 -11.75
CA HIS A 87 14.77 14.79 -12.85
C HIS A 87 14.00 14.51 -14.14
N TYR A 88 12.84 13.85 -14.04
CA TYR A 88 11.98 13.55 -15.19
C TYR A 88 11.01 14.68 -15.56
N GLY A 89 10.90 15.72 -14.73
CA GLY A 89 9.88 16.76 -14.88
C GLY A 89 8.49 16.14 -14.97
N LEU A 90 8.13 15.30 -14.00
CA LEU A 90 6.82 14.64 -13.93
C LEU A 90 5.73 15.66 -13.57
N ASP A 91 4.59 15.56 -14.24
CA ASP A 91 3.46 16.46 -13.98
C ASP A 91 2.59 15.93 -12.83
N ILE A 92 2.98 16.25 -11.61
CA ILE A 92 2.33 15.78 -10.38
C ILE A 92 1.41 16.88 -9.84
N ARG A 93 0.21 16.49 -9.39
CA ARG A 93 -0.81 17.35 -8.78
C ARG A 93 -1.06 16.95 -7.31
N PRO A 94 -0.25 17.43 -6.36
CA PRO A 94 -0.50 17.24 -4.93
C PRO A 94 -1.82 17.90 -4.49
N GLY A 95 -2.51 17.27 -3.53
CA GLY A 95 -3.78 17.76 -2.99
C GLY A 95 -4.99 17.52 -3.91
N GLU A 96 -4.82 16.78 -5.00
CA GLU A 96 -5.87 16.44 -5.95
C GLU A 96 -6.28 14.96 -5.77
N GLY A 97 -7.37 14.71 -5.04
CA GLY A 97 -7.86 13.36 -4.74
C GLY A 97 -8.99 12.93 -5.66
N ALA A 98 -8.79 11.85 -6.42
CA ALA A 98 -9.86 11.28 -7.26
C ALA A 98 -11.00 10.73 -6.39
N VAL A 99 -12.22 11.15 -6.68
CA VAL A 99 -13.45 10.75 -5.95
C VAL A 99 -14.46 10.05 -6.86
N GLY A 100 -14.36 10.24 -8.18
CA GLY A 100 -15.19 9.59 -9.18
C GLY A 100 -14.39 9.28 -10.45
N VAL A 101 -14.69 8.15 -11.09
CA VAL A 101 -14.17 7.78 -12.41
C VAL A 101 -15.31 7.19 -13.23
N THR A 102 -15.49 7.62 -14.47
CA THR A 102 -16.53 7.15 -15.38
C THR A 102 -15.95 6.94 -16.77
N SER A 103 -16.25 5.82 -17.43
CA SER A 103 -15.84 5.53 -18.81
C SER A 103 -16.83 6.07 -19.84
N GLY A 104 -16.42 6.19 -21.10
CA GLY A 104 -17.30 6.53 -22.23
C GLY A 104 -17.47 8.03 -22.51
N LEU A 105 -16.82 8.90 -21.74
CA LEU A 105 -17.03 10.36 -21.78
C LEU A 105 -15.90 11.15 -22.47
N ALA A 106 -14.83 10.47 -22.90
CA ALA A 106 -13.73 11.06 -23.65
C ALA A 106 -13.33 10.14 -24.81
N ARG A 107 -12.52 10.64 -25.76
CA ARG A 107 -11.82 9.79 -26.73
C ARG A 107 -10.33 9.93 -26.49
N GLY A 108 -9.66 8.81 -26.26
CA GLY A 108 -8.20 8.76 -26.13
C GLY A 108 -7.55 8.29 -27.43
N PRO A 109 -6.24 8.57 -27.63
CA PRO A 109 -5.49 8.00 -28.75
C PRO A 109 -5.26 6.48 -28.60
N PHE A 110 -5.56 5.90 -27.42
CA PHE A 110 -5.24 4.52 -27.07
C PHE A 110 -6.47 3.61 -26.89
N ALA A 111 -7.68 4.17 -26.78
CA ALA A 111 -8.92 3.43 -26.56
C ALA A 111 -10.08 4.15 -27.27
N SER A 112 -11.08 3.37 -27.72
CA SER A 112 -12.28 3.90 -28.38
C SER A 112 -13.10 4.83 -27.48
N GLU A 113 -12.99 4.60 -26.17
CA GLU A 113 -13.63 5.36 -25.10
C GLU A 113 -12.58 5.69 -24.04
N GLY A 114 -12.56 6.93 -23.57
CA GLY A 114 -11.73 7.42 -22.49
C GLY A 114 -12.54 7.60 -21.20
N PHE A 115 -12.00 8.37 -20.27
CA PHE A 115 -12.47 8.47 -18.90
C PHE A 115 -12.68 9.92 -18.49
N GLN A 116 -13.71 10.16 -17.69
CA GLN A 116 -13.83 11.35 -16.86
C GLN A 116 -13.39 10.98 -15.43
N VAL A 117 -12.54 11.81 -14.83
CA VAL A 117 -12.13 11.68 -13.42
C VAL A 117 -12.49 12.95 -12.66
N ASP A 118 -13.36 12.80 -11.68
CA ASP A 118 -13.76 13.87 -10.79
C ASP A 118 -12.85 13.89 -9.56
N VAL A 119 -12.34 15.07 -9.25
CA VAL A 119 -11.26 15.27 -8.29
C VAL A 119 -11.68 16.32 -7.27
N LYS A 120 -11.48 15.99 -6.00
CA LYS A 120 -11.69 16.90 -4.88
C LYS A 120 -10.35 17.52 -4.49
N ARG A 121 -10.33 18.84 -4.36
CA ARG A 121 -9.21 19.61 -3.84
C ARG A 121 -9.60 20.24 -2.50
N ARG A 122 -8.67 20.97 -1.88
CA ARG A 122 -8.90 21.59 -0.56
C ARG A 122 -10.10 22.53 -0.53
N HIS A 123 -10.35 23.28 -1.61
CA HIS A 123 -11.34 24.36 -1.64
C HIS A 123 -12.39 24.23 -2.74
N ASP A 124 -12.21 23.31 -3.69
CA ASP A 124 -13.08 23.16 -4.85
C ASP A 124 -12.97 21.75 -5.46
N ALA A 125 -13.63 21.58 -6.60
CA ALA A 125 -13.59 20.36 -7.41
C ALA A 125 -13.09 20.66 -8.82
N LYS A 126 -12.51 19.64 -9.44
CA LYS A 126 -11.96 19.69 -10.80
C LYS A 126 -12.27 18.39 -11.53
N THR A 127 -12.38 18.46 -12.85
CA THR A 127 -12.62 17.29 -13.68
C THR A 127 -11.48 17.15 -14.68
N TYR A 128 -11.04 15.91 -14.88
CA TYR A 128 -10.08 15.53 -15.91
C TYR A 128 -10.75 14.65 -16.96
N LEU A 129 -10.39 14.84 -18.22
CA LEU A 129 -10.66 13.89 -19.29
C LEU A 129 -9.36 13.17 -19.64
N ALA A 130 -9.37 11.84 -19.60
CA ALA A 130 -8.19 11.02 -19.79
C ALA A 130 -8.42 9.96 -20.87
N GLY A 131 -7.45 9.74 -21.75
CA GLY A 131 -7.49 8.63 -22.71
C GLY A 131 -7.37 7.26 -22.04
N SER A 132 -6.66 7.17 -20.92
CA SER A 132 -6.48 5.96 -20.11
C SER A 132 -6.22 6.34 -18.66
N VAL A 133 -6.57 5.45 -17.72
CA VAL A 133 -6.40 5.65 -16.28
C VAL A 133 -5.57 4.53 -15.66
N VAL A 134 -4.73 4.88 -14.70
CA VAL A 134 -3.94 3.92 -13.91
C VAL A 134 -4.25 4.11 -12.44
N PHE A 135 -4.72 3.06 -11.77
CA PHE A 135 -4.91 3.05 -10.33
C PHE A 135 -3.61 2.61 -9.66
N ALA A 136 -2.96 3.54 -8.95
CA ALA A 136 -1.72 3.35 -8.21
C ALA A 136 -1.86 3.79 -6.74
N THR A 137 -3.05 3.58 -6.16
CA THR A 137 -3.47 4.12 -4.86
C THR A 137 -2.93 3.34 -3.66
N GLY A 138 -2.42 2.12 -3.88
CA GLY A 138 -1.92 1.24 -2.82
C GLY A 138 -2.99 0.85 -1.80
N TYR A 139 -2.57 0.51 -0.57
CA TYR A 139 -3.47 0.05 0.50
C TYR A 139 -3.38 0.86 1.81
N TYR A 140 -2.30 1.63 2.01
CA TYR A 140 -1.93 2.17 3.34
C TYR A 140 -2.98 3.09 3.98
N ASP A 141 -3.90 3.60 3.17
CA ASP A 141 -4.93 4.53 3.56
C ASP A 141 -6.15 3.91 4.23
N ASN A 142 -6.29 2.58 4.21
CA ASN A 142 -7.45 1.90 4.78
C ASN A 142 -6.96 0.84 5.78
N PRO A 143 -6.94 1.14 7.09
CA PRO A 143 -6.56 0.16 8.10
C PRO A 143 -7.61 -0.94 8.23
N ASN A 144 -7.17 -2.10 8.69
CA ASN A 144 -8.06 -3.21 9.01
C ASN A 144 -8.63 -3.01 10.42
N PHE A 145 -9.85 -2.49 10.50
CA PHE A 145 -10.54 -2.30 11.76
C PHE A 145 -10.79 -3.63 12.50
N LEU A 146 -10.57 -3.62 13.81
CA LEU A 146 -10.90 -4.65 14.80
C LEU A 146 -12.39 -4.95 14.84
N ARG A 147 -13.23 -3.92 14.60
CA ARG A 147 -14.69 -3.94 14.73
C ARG A 147 -15.13 -4.23 16.17
N ALA A 148 -14.36 -3.74 17.13
CA ALA A 148 -14.66 -3.82 18.56
C ALA A 148 -15.27 -2.50 19.06
N PRO A 149 -16.21 -2.53 20.04
CA PRO A 149 -16.67 -1.32 20.71
C PRO A 149 -15.50 -0.50 21.27
N GLY A 150 -15.52 0.82 21.04
CA GLY A 150 -14.50 1.77 21.51
C GLY A 150 -13.23 1.85 20.66
N GLU A 151 -13.19 1.18 19.50
CA GLU A 151 -12.10 1.32 18.52
C GLU A 151 -11.94 2.76 17.99
N ASP A 152 -12.97 3.59 18.07
CA ASP A 152 -12.98 5.00 17.66
C ASP A 152 -12.53 5.98 18.78
N LEU A 153 -12.15 5.47 19.95
CA LEU A 153 -11.67 6.29 21.06
C LEU A 153 -10.35 7.01 20.70
N PRO A 154 -10.12 8.23 21.23
CA PRO A 154 -9.01 9.08 20.79
C PRO A 154 -7.60 8.54 21.08
N HIS A 155 -7.49 7.53 21.94
CA HIS A 155 -6.23 6.87 22.29
C HIS A 155 -5.98 5.58 21.50
N VAL A 156 -6.85 5.25 20.54
CA VAL A 156 -6.70 4.13 19.61
C VAL A 156 -6.15 4.64 18.28
N SER A 157 -5.07 4.04 17.80
CA SER A 157 -4.47 4.39 16.50
C SER A 157 -4.14 3.15 15.68
N HIS A 158 -4.43 3.21 14.38
CA HIS A 158 -3.99 2.22 13.38
C HIS A 158 -2.67 2.61 12.68
N TYR A 159 -2.04 3.68 13.15
CA TYR A 159 -0.79 4.19 12.60
C TYR A 159 0.19 4.48 13.74
N PHE A 160 1.42 4.02 13.58
CA PHE A 160 2.52 4.29 14.51
C PHE A 160 3.46 5.33 13.92
N VAL A 161 3.90 6.30 14.74
CA VAL A 161 4.77 7.41 14.32
C VAL A 161 6.12 7.34 15.04
N GLU A 162 6.10 7.35 16.36
CA GLU A 162 7.29 7.27 17.22
C GLU A 162 6.90 6.81 18.63
N GLY A 163 7.88 6.32 19.40
CA GLY A 163 7.65 5.81 20.76
C GLY A 163 7.55 6.87 21.86
N HIS A 164 8.13 8.08 21.65
CA HIS A 164 8.30 9.08 22.71
C HIS A 164 7.01 9.50 23.43
N PRO A 165 5.86 9.72 22.74
CA PRO A 165 4.61 10.09 23.39
C PRO A 165 4.09 9.08 24.42
N TYR A 166 4.58 7.84 24.40
CA TYR A 166 4.13 6.74 25.25
C TYR A 166 5.02 6.51 26.48
N TRP A 167 5.99 7.38 26.77
CA TRP A 167 6.86 7.23 27.94
C TRP A 167 6.04 7.11 29.24
N ARG A 168 6.28 6.04 30.01
CA ARG A 168 5.57 5.69 31.25
C ARG A 168 4.07 5.43 31.12
N GLN A 169 3.59 5.16 29.91
CA GLN A 169 2.20 4.76 29.66
C GLN A 169 2.06 3.25 29.50
N GLN A 170 0.85 2.76 29.77
CA GLN A 170 0.43 1.40 29.45
C GLN A 170 -0.04 1.35 27.99
N VAL A 171 0.72 0.67 27.13
CA VAL A 171 0.45 0.58 25.70
C VAL A 171 0.05 -0.84 25.34
N VAL A 172 -1.15 -0.98 24.77
CA VAL A 172 -1.60 -2.24 24.18
C VAL A 172 -1.36 -2.21 22.67
N VAL A 173 -0.54 -3.13 22.17
CA VAL A 173 -0.28 -3.29 20.73
C VAL A 173 -1.04 -4.51 20.22
N ILE A 174 -1.86 -4.34 19.18
CA ILE A 174 -2.66 -5.44 18.63
C ILE A 174 -2.02 -5.92 17.32
N GLY A 175 -1.82 -7.23 17.23
CA GLY A 175 -1.14 -7.89 16.11
C GLY A 175 0.24 -8.41 16.48
N ALA A 176 0.85 -9.20 15.58
CA ALA A 176 2.18 -9.78 15.78
C ALA A 176 3.03 -9.79 14.49
N GLY A 177 2.69 -8.92 13.54
CA GLY A 177 3.45 -8.71 12.30
C GLY A 177 4.56 -7.68 12.46
N ASN A 178 5.25 -7.35 11.37
CA ASN A 178 6.37 -6.39 11.39
C ASN A 178 5.99 -5.06 12.04
N SER A 179 4.85 -4.47 11.68
CA SER A 179 4.40 -3.18 12.23
C SER A 179 4.12 -3.27 13.73
N SER A 180 3.50 -4.35 14.20
CA SER A 180 3.24 -4.58 15.63
C SER A 180 4.53 -4.75 16.42
N VAL A 181 5.48 -5.51 15.87
CA VAL A 181 6.78 -5.77 16.51
C VAL A 181 7.62 -4.50 16.57
N ASP A 182 7.74 -3.77 15.45
CA ASP A 182 8.51 -2.52 15.39
C ASP A 182 7.92 -1.49 16.35
N ALA A 183 6.59 -1.30 16.38
CA ALA A 183 5.92 -0.40 17.31
C ALA A 183 6.11 -0.80 18.78
N ALA A 184 5.96 -2.09 19.11
CA ALA A 184 6.13 -2.58 20.47
C ALA A 184 7.56 -2.35 20.99
N LEU A 185 8.57 -2.66 20.18
CA LEU A 185 9.97 -2.44 20.52
C LEU A 185 10.29 -0.96 20.67
N GLU A 186 9.79 -0.09 19.78
CA GLU A 186 10.02 1.35 19.89
C GLU A 186 9.34 1.97 21.12
N CYS A 187 8.08 1.63 21.41
CA CYS A 187 7.39 2.07 22.63
C CYS A 187 8.14 1.60 23.89
N TRP A 188 8.54 0.33 23.94
CA TRP A 188 9.31 -0.21 25.06
C TRP A 188 10.65 0.52 25.25
N ARG A 189 11.41 0.75 24.18
CA ARG A 189 12.68 1.52 24.23
C ARG A 189 12.45 2.96 24.68
N ALA A 190 11.30 3.53 24.35
CA ALA A 190 10.89 4.86 24.82
C ALA A 190 10.40 4.87 26.28
N GLY A 191 10.37 3.72 26.97
CA GLY A 191 10.02 3.58 28.38
C GLY A 191 8.52 3.38 28.65
N ALA A 192 7.75 2.92 27.66
CA ALA A 192 6.38 2.46 27.83
C ALA A 192 6.33 1.05 28.43
N SER A 193 5.25 0.74 29.14
CA SER A 193 4.90 -0.62 29.54
C SER A 193 4.02 -1.24 28.45
N VAL A 194 4.54 -2.24 27.74
CA VAL A 194 3.92 -2.75 26.50
C VAL A 194 3.33 -4.14 26.71
N THR A 195 2.08 -4.32 26.28
CA THR A 195 1.42 -5.63 26.14
C THR A 195 1.00 -5.84 24.70
N LEU A 196 1.44 -6.94 24.08
CA LEU A 196 0.96 -7.39 22.78
C LEU A 196 -0.28 -8.28 22.94
N VAL A 197 -1.29 -8.09 22.09
CA VAL A 197 -2.46 -8.96 21.99
C VAL A 197 -2.53 -9.52 20.58
N HIS A 198 -2.54 -10.85 20.47
CA HIS A 198 -2.58 -11.52 19.18
C HIS A 198 -3.39 -12.82 19.24
N PHE A 199 -4.17 -13.06 18.19
CA PHE A 199 -5.04 -14.24 18.08
C PHE A 199 -4.25 -15.52 17.73
N GLY A 200 -3.05 -15.40 17.18
CA GLY A 200 -2.16 -16.52 16.92
C GLY A 200 -1.42 -17.00 18.16
N GLU A 201 -0.63 -18.06 17.98
CA GLU A 201 0.20 -18.66 19.03
C GLU A 201 1.68 -18.21 18.99
N GLY A 202 2.01 -17.29 18.09
CA GLY A 202 3.35 -16.75 17.93
C GLY A 202 3.36 -15.54 17.01
N PHE A 203 4.56 -15.02 16.74
CA PHE A 203 4.76 -13.94 15.78
C PHE A 203 4.51 -14.40 14.34
N ASP A 204 4.06 -13.46 13.49
CA ASP A 204 3.81 -13.77 12.09
C ASP A 204 5.09 -14.24 11.40
N ARG A 205 4.96 -15.21 10.49
CA ARG A 205 6.09 -15.80 9.75
C ARG A 205 6.83 -14.78 8.88
N THR A 206 6.22 -13.63 8.64
CA THR A 206 6.74 -12.52 7.82
C THR A 206 7.56 -11.53 8.63
N VAL A 207 7.63 -11.67 9.96
CA VAL A 207 8.47 -10.82 10.81
C VAL A 207 9.93 -10.96 10.40
N LYS A 208 10.59 -9.82 10.19
CA LYS A 208 12.00 -9.75 9.75
C LYS A 208 12.90 -10.56 10.68
N ALA A 209 13.75 -11.41 10.10
CA ALA A 209 14.64 -12.31 10.83
C ALA A 209 15.63 -11.60 11.78
N TRP A 210 15.95 -10.34 11.53
CA TRP A 210 16.83 -9.55 12.39
C TRP A 210 16.09 -8.80 13.52
N VAL A 211 14.77 -8.63 13.42
CA VAL A 211 13.94 -7.99 14.46
C VAL A 211 13.35 -9.04 15.40
N LEU A 212 12.99 -10.22 14.86
CA LEU A 212 12.36 -11.31 15.61
C LEU A 212 13.14 -11.72 16.89
N PRO A 213 14.49 -11.87 16.87
CA PRO A 213 15.23 -12.24 18.07
C PRO A 213 15.10 -11.21 19.20
N ASP A 214 15.05 -9.92 18.87
CA ASP A 214 14.92 -8.86 19.88
C ASP A 214 13.58 -8.97 20.60
N ILE A 215 12.47 -8.96 19.85
CA ILE A 215 11.14 -9.05 20.47
C ILE A 215 10.94 -10.37 21.24
N VAL A 216 11.43 -11.49 20.73
CA VAL A 216 11.36 -12.78 21.43
C VAL A 216 12.12 -12.73 22.75
N ASN A 217 13.30 -12.10 22.78
CA ASN A 217 14.07 -11.96 24.02
C ASN A 217 13.34 -11.06 25.03
N ARG A 218 12.78 -9.93 24.59
CA ARG A 218 12.00 -9.01 25.45
C ARG A 218 10.77 -9.69 26.05
N VAL A 219 10.11 -10.54 25.28
CA VAL A 219 8.97 -11.34 25.77
C VAL A 219 9.42 -12.39 26.77
N LYS A 220 10.49 -13.13 26.44
CA LYS A 220 11.02 -14.21 27.30
C LYS A 220 11.51 -13.69 28.65
N GLU A 221 12.14 -12.52 28.68
CA GLU A 221 12.64 -11.90 29.92
C GLU A 221 11.55 -11.12 30.70
N GLY A 222 10.34 -10.96 30.13
CA GLY A 222 9.20 -10.28 30.76
C GLY A 222 9.15 -8.76 30.60
N SER A 223 10.06 -8.18 29.81
CA SER A 223 10.10 -6.74 29.50
C SER A 223 8.92 -6.27 28.62
N ILE A 224 8.39 -7.15 27.79
CA ILE A 224 7.18 -6.93 26.98
C ILE A 224 6.23 -8.10 27.24
N ALA A 225 5.01 -7.82 27.69
CA ALA A 225 4.00 -8.85 27.91
C ALA A 225 3.33 -9.24 26.58
N VAL A 226 2.85 -10.49 26.49
CA VAL A 226 2.02 -10.93 25.36
C VAL A 226 0.83 -11.73 25.85
N ARG A 227 -0.29 -11.59 25.16
CA ARG A 227 -1.49 -12.44 25.25
C ARG A 227 -1.70 -13.10 23.90
N TRP A 228 -1.30 -14.36 23.83
CA TRP A 228 -1.53 -15.22 22.67
C TRP A 228 -2.96 -15.75 22.67
N ARG A 229 -3.42 -16.22 21.50
CA ARG A 229 -4.77 -16.78 21.31
C ARG A 229 -5.84 -15.90 21.95
N SER A 230 -5.70 -14.59 21.79
CA SER A 230 -6.55 -13.59 22.43
C SER A 230 -6.99 -12.54 21.42
N ARG A 231 -8.23 -12.07 21.56
CA ARG A 231 -8.83 -11.03 20.72
C ARG A 231 -9.34 -9.90 21.57
N VAL A 232 -9.26 -8.68 21.04
CA VAL A 232 -9.92 -7.53 21.66
C VAL A 232 -11.43 -7.72 21.58
N HIS A 233 -12.08 -7.69 22.73
CA HIS A 233 -13.53 -7.70 22.85
C HIS A 233 -14.09 -6.28 22.83
N ALA A 234 -13.53 -5.39 23.65
CA ALA A 234 -13.91 -3.98 23.74
C ALA A 234 -12.72 -3.13 24.20
N ILE A 235 -12.76 -1.85 23.87
CA ILE A 235 -11.81 -0.84 24.33
C ILE A 235 -12.61 0.21 25.09
N THR A 236 -12.16 0.57 26.28
CA THR A 236 -12.78 1.62 27.10
C THR A 236 -11.80 2.79 27.27
N PRO A 237 -12.21 3.93 27.86
CA PRO A 237 -11.30 5.03 28.11
C PRO A 237 -10.11 4.74 29.05
N THR A 238 -10.08 3.59 29.72
CA THR A 238 -9.05 3.28 30.74
C THR A 238 -8.43 1.89 30.62
N HIS A 239 -9.04 0.99 29.83
CA HIS A 239 -8.60 -0.40 29.73
C HIS A 239 -9.07 -1.05 28.43
N VAL A 240 -8.38 -2.12 28.05
CA VAL A 240 -8.78 -3.04 26.99
C VAL A 240 -9.33 -4.31 27.62
N GLU A 241 -10.46 -4.78 27.11
CA GLU A 241 -11.03 -6.09 27.42
C GLU A 241 -10.64 -7.06 26.29
N ILE A 242 -10.03 -8.18 26.64
CA ILE A 242 -9.72 -9.25 25.70
C ILE A 242 -10.49 -10.53 26.07
N VAL A 243 -10.74 -11.35 25.07
CA VAL A 243 -11.29 -12.70 25.21
C VAL A 243 -10.29 -13.72 24.69
N SER A 244 -10.09 -14.77 25.46
CA SER A 244 -9.26 -15.92 25.08
C SER A 244 -10.02 -16.83 24.10
N ASP A 245 -9.39 -17.12 22.96
CA ASP A 245 -9.91 -18.07 21.96
C ASP A 245 -9.84 -19.53 22.49
N THR A 246 -9.14 -19.80 23.60
CA THR A 246 -9.00 -21.16 24.14
C THR A 246 -10.10 -21.58 25.11
N ASP A 247 -10.57 -20.66 25.95
CA ASP A 247 -11.50 -20.95 27.05
C ASP A 247 -12.60 -19.90 27.20
N SER A 248 -12.65 -18.91 26.30
CA SER A 248 -13.59 -17.79 26.35
C SER A 248 -13.48 -16.95 27.63
N ALA A 249 -12.37 -17.06 28.38
CA ALA A 249 -12.13 -16.24 29.55
C ALA A 249 -11.88 -14.79 29.14
N PHE A 250 -12.44 -13.87 29.93
CA PHE A 250 -12.22 -12.43 29.79
C PHE A 250 -11.04 -12.00 30.66
N GLU A 251 -10.19 -11.13 30.11
CA GLU A 251 -9.13 -10.44 30.84
C GLU A 251 -9.24 -8.94 30.56
N THR A 252 -9.09 -8.14 31.61
CA THR A 252 -9.03 -6.69 31.52
C THR A 252 -7.61 -6.22 31.80
N MET A 253 -7.08 -5.34 30.95
CA MET A 253 -5.76 -4.72 31.13
C MET A 253 -5.83 -3.19 31.02
N PRO A 254 -5.23 -2.43 31.95
CA PRO A 254 -5.13 -0.98 31.82
C PRO A 254 -4.45 -0.58 30.51
N ALA A 255 -4.96 0.47 29.87
CA ALA A 255 -4.41 0.97 28.62
C ALA A 255 -4.60 2.50 28.55
N ASP A 256 -3.48 3.21 28.43
CA ASP A 256 -3.46 4.64 28.15
C ASP A 256 -3.45 4.89 26.64
N ALA A 257 -2.92 3.94 25.87
CA ALA A 257 -2.91 3.97 24.41
C ALA A 257 -3.06 2.56 23.80
N VAL A 258 -3.74 2.49 22.65
CA VAL A 258 -3.93 1.27 21.87
C VAL A 258 -3.40 1.46 20.46
N LEU A 259 -2.47 0.59 20.06
CA LEU A 259 -1.87 0.57 18.72
C LEU A 259 -2.41 -0.64 17.94
N ALA A 260 -3.45 -0.42 17.16
CA ALA A 260 -4.10 -1.44 16.33
C ALA A 260 -3.33 -1.69 15.02
N MET A 261 -2.21 -2.41 15.12
CA MET A 261 -1.29 -2.70 14.02
C MET A 261 -1.72 -3.92 13.20
N THR A 262 -2.98 -3.91 12.74
CA THR A 262 -3.69 -5.04 12.11
C THR A 262 -3.61 -5.06 10.58
N GLY A 263 -2.70 -4.26 10.02
CA GLY A 263 -2.50 -4.14 8.58
C GLY A 263 -3.53 -3.24 7.89
N TYR A 264 -3.51 -3.29 6.57
CA TYR A 264 -4.27 -2.40 5.70
C TYR A 264 -4.85 -3.17 4.51
N HIS A 265 -5.80 -2.56 3.79
CA HIS A 265 -6.37 -3.11 2.55
C HIS A 265 -6.52 -2.04 1.46
N ALA A 266 -6.53 -2.48 0.20
CA ALA A 266 -6.74 -1.57 -0.92
C ALA A 266 -8.22 -1.12 -1.01
N ASP A 267 -8.44 0.16 -1.27
CA ASP A 267 -9.76 0.66 -1.65
C ASP A 267 -9.97 0.43 -3.14
N THR A 268 -10.80 -0.55 -3.47
CA THR A 268 -11.14 -0.94 -4.84
C THR A 268 -12.50 -0.36 -5.28
N SER A 269 -13.12 0.51 -4.50
CA SER A 269 -14.48 0.97 -4.74
C SER A 269 -14.64 1.71 -6.07
N LEU A 270 -13.64 2.49 -6.49
CA LEU A 270 -13.63 3.14 -7.81
C LEU A 270 -13.51 2.13 -8.96
N LEU A 271 -12.68 1.09 -8.79
CA LEU A 271 -12.53 0.01 -9.78
C LEU A 271 -13.84 -0.77 -9.94
N GLN A 272 -14.48 -1.12 -8.82
CA GLN A 272 -15.77 -1.81 -8.82
C GLN A 272 -16.86 -0.97 -9.48
N ARG A 273 -16.91 0.35 -9.23
CA ARG A 273 -17.84 1.27 -9.91
C ARG A 273 -17.62 1.35 -11.42
N LEU A 274 -16.38 1.16 -11.88
CA LEU A 274 -16.07 1.04 -13.32
C LEU A 274 -16.41 -0.33 -13.91
N GLY A 275 -16.86 -1.28 -13.09
CA GLY A 275 -17.17 -2.64 -13.53
C GLY A 275 -15.96 -3.57 -13.58
N VAL A 276 -14.83 -3.22 -12.96
CA VAL A 276 -13.70 -4.16 -12.77
C VAL A 276 -14.07 -5.16 -11.67
N PRO A 277 -14.16 -6.48 -11.97
CA PRO A 277 -14.42 -7.48 -10.95
C PRO A 277 -13.29 -7.52 -9.92
N VAL A 278 -13.64 -7.75 -8.66
CA VAL A 278 -12.68 -7.98 -7.56
C VAL A 278 -12.98 -9.32 -6.96
N ASP A 279 -11.96 -10.18 -6.86
CA ASP A 279 -12.13 -11.50 -6.27
C ASP A 279 -12.52 -11.39 -4.78
N PRO A 280 -13.63 -12.01 -4.34
CA PRO A 280 -14.15 -11.81 -2.99
C PRO A 280 -13.31 -12.48 -1.89
N GLY A 281 -12.51 -13.50 -2.22
CA GLY A 281 -11.67 -14.19 -1.24
C GLY A 281 -10.31 -13.51 -1.06
N THR A 282 -9.69 -13.16 -2.19
CA THR A 282 -8.33 -12.61 -2.23
C THR A 282 -8.31 -11.09 -2.29
N GLY A 283 -9.40 -10.42 -2.66
CA GLY A 283 -9.46 -8.97 -2.82
C GLY A 283 -8.72 -8.43 -4.06
N VAL A 284 -8.21 -9.31 -4.93
CA VAL A 284 -7.44 -8.92 -6.12
C VAL A 284 -8.39 -8.43 -7.23
N PRO A 285 -8.22 -7.21 -7.76
CA PRO A 285 -8.97 -6.77 -8.92
C PRO A 285 -8.54 -7.55 -10.17
N ALA A 286 -9.48 -7.94 -11.04
CA ALA A 286 -9.20 -8.71 -12.25
C ALA A 286 -8.32 -7.91 -13.23
N HIS A 287 -7.14 -8.46 -13.54
CA HIS A 287 -6.18 -7.87 -14.46
C HIS A 287 -5.28 -8.92 -15.11
N ASP A 288 -4.65 -8.56 -16.22
CA ASP A 288 -3.60 -9.34 -16.87
C ASP A 288 -2.23 -8.95 -16.29
N GLU A 289 -1.48 -9.90 -15.70
CA GLU A 289 -0.20 -9.61 -15.04
C GLU A 289 0.92 -9.16 -15.99
N SER A 290 0.82 -9.47 -17.29
CA SER A 290 1.83 -9.11 -18.29
C SER A 290 1.67 -7.69 -18.83
N THR A 291 0.49 -7.10 -18.68
CA THR A 291 0.16 -5.75 -19.17
C THR A 291 -0.36 -4.81 -18.09
N MET A 292 -0.77 -5.38 -16.96
CA MET A 292 -1.53 -4.76 -15.87
C MET A 292 -2.88 -4.16 -16.30
N SER A 293 -3.39 -4.51 -17.48
CA SER A 293 -4.70 -4.08 -17.96
C SER A 293 -5.80 -4.80 -17.19
N THR A 294 -6.84 -4.06 -16.78
CA THR A 294 -8.06 -4.64 -16.22
C THR A 294 -8.99 -5.12 -17.33
N THR A 295 -10.16 -5.66 -16.93
CA THR A 295 -11.25 -6.01 -17.86
C THR A 295 -11.87 -4.78 -18.55
N VAL A 296 -11.62 -3.57 -18.04
CA VAL A 296 -12.07 -2.31 -18.65
C VAL A 296 -10.93 -1.76 -19.52
N ALA A 297 -11.17 -1.64 -20.82
CA ALA A 297 -10.17 -1.17 -21.77
C ALA A 297 -9.66 0.24 -21.41
N GLY A 298 -8.34 0.41 -21.36
CA GLY A 298 -7.71 1.69 -20.97
C GLY A 298 -7.64 1.93 -19.45
N CYS A 299 -8.10 0.99 -18.62
CA CYS A 299 -7.97 1.01 -17.17
C CYS A 299 -6.93 -0.01 -16.69
N TYR A 300 -5.95 0.44 -15.93
CA TYR A 300 -4.78 -0.35 -15.48
C TYR A 300 -4.57 -0.27 -13.97
N LEU A 301 -3.80 -1.23 -13.44
CA LEU A 301 -3.34 -1.25 -12.04
C LEU A 301 -1.83 -1.08 -11.96
N ALA A 302 -1.32 -0.37 -10.96
CA ALA A 302 0.11 -0.31 -10.68
C ALA A 302 0.40 -0.37 -9.17
N GLY A 303 1.46 -1.09 -8.79
CA GLY A 303 1.79 -1.23 -7.37
C GLY A 303 0.88 -2.19 -6.61
N VAL A 304 0.88 -2.00 -5.30
CA VAL A 304 0.27 -2.94 -4.34
C VAL A 304 -1.26 -3.00 -4.36
N ILE A 305 -1.95 -2.15 -5.12
CA ILE A 305 -3.40 -2.34 -5.33
C ILE A 305 -3.71 -3.66 -6.07
N ALA A 306 -2.74 -4.18 -6.83
CA ALA A 306 -2.87 -5.45 -7.53
C ALA A 306 -2.68 -6.69 -6.62
N SER A 307 -2.28 -6.53 -5.35
CA SER A 307 -2.02 -7.66 -4.45
C SER A 307 -3.23 -8.15 -3.66
N GLY A 308 -4.35 -7.41 -3.69
CA GLY A 308 -5.52 -7.72 -2.86
C GLY A 308 -5.19 -7.72 -1.37
N ASN A 309 -5.67 -8.73 -0.66
CA ASN A 309 -5.53 -8.91 0.79
C ASN A 309 -4.14 -9.45 1.21
N ASP A 310 -3.30 -9.87 0.26
CA ASP A 310 -1.93 -10.30 0.56
C ASP A 310 -0.94 -9.13 0.43
N ALA A 311 -0.74 -8.43 1.55
CA ALA A 311 0.19 -7.31 1.63
C ALA A 311 1.67 -7.70 1.43
N ASN A 312 2.01 -8.99 1.37
CA ASN A 312 3.38 -9.49 1.18
C ASN A 312 3.67 -9.94 -0.26
N ARG A 313 2.67 -9.91 -1.15
CA ARG A 313 2.84 -10.32 -2.54
C ARG A 313 3.58 -9.26 -3.37
N LEU A 314 3.22 -7.99 -3.19
CA LEU A 314 3.80 -6.87 -3.94
C LEU A 314 4.39 -5.82 -3.01
N PHE A 315 5.55 -5.32 -3.42
CA PHE A 315 6.30 -4.24 -2.81
C PHE A 315 6.81 -3.30 -3.90
N ILE A 316 7.50 -2.22 -3.51
CA ILE A 316 8.14 -1.32 -4.48
C ILE A 316 9.04 -2.11 -5.44
N GLU A 317 9.80 -3.05 -4.91
CA GLU A 317 10.82 -3.79 -5.65
C GLU A 317 10.29 -4.57 -6.85
N ASN A 318 9.21 -5.33 -6.67
CA ASN A 318 8.66 -6.17 -7.73
C ASN A 318 7.54 -5.47 -8.51
N ALA A 319 6.96 -4.38 -7.98
CA ALA A 319 5.89 -3.65 -8.65
C ALA A 319 6.34 -2.38 -9.38
N ARG A 320 7.59 -1.92 -9.20
CA ARG A 320 8.14 -0.75 -9.94
C ARG A 320 8.16 -0.95 -11.46
N GLY A 321 8.24 -2.20 -11.93
CA GLY A 321 8.22 -2.53 -13.35
C GLY A 321 6.85 -2.40 -14.03
N HIS A 322 5.76 -2.25 -13.27
CA HIS A 322 4.41 -2.19 -13.85
C HIS A 322 4.24 -1.02 -14.84
N GLY A 323 4.93 0.10 -14.64
CA GLY A 323 4.88 1.25 -15.54
C GLY A 323 5.30 0.92 -16.97
N GLU A 324 6.36 0.13 -17.14
CA GLU A 324 6.85 -0.29 -18.45
C GLU A 324 5.87 -1.24 -19.15
N LEU A 325 5.25 -2.15 -18.39
CA LEU A 325 4.23 -3.08 -18.93
C LEU A 325 3.02 -2.32 -19.47
N ILE A 326 2.51 -1.37 -18.69
CA ILE A 326 1.35 -0.53 -19.05
C ILE A 326 1.65 0.29 -20.30
N VAL A 327 2.78 1.00 -20.31
CA VAL A 327 3.15 1.88 -21.44
C VAL A 327 3.40 1.08 -22.72
N ARG A 328 4.04 -0.09 -22.62
CA ARG A 328 4.21 -1.00 -23.75
C ARG A 328 2.85 -1.43 -24.32
N HIS A 329 1.91 -1.81 -23.46
CA HIS A 329 0.57 -2.19 -23.88
C HIS A 329 -0.17 -1.03 -24.58
N LEU A 330 -0.10 0.18 -24.02
CA LEU A 330 -0.69 1.39 -24.63
C LEU A 330 -0.14 1.68 -26.04
N LEU A 331 1.18 1.53 -26.24
CA LEU A 331 1.81 1.75 -27.54
C LEU A 331 1.41 0.68 -28.57
N HIS A 332 1.26 -0.58 -28.16
CA HIS A 332 0.78 -1.65 -29.05
C HIS A 332 -0.67 -1.41 -29.48
N ALA A 333 -1.54 -1.02 -28.55
CA ALA A 333 -2.94 -0.69 -28.85
C ALA A 333 -3.05 0.43 -29.91
N ARG A 334 -2.18 1.43 -29.85
CA ARG A 334 -2.09 2.53 -30.83
C ARG A 334 -1.62 2.06 -32.22
N SER A 335 -0.81 1.01 -32.27
CA SER A 335 -0.19 0.51 -33.51
C SER A 335 -1.09 -0.44 -34.29
N GLY A 336 -2.26 -0.82 -33.74
CA GLY A 336 -3.17 -1.80 -34.35
C GLY A 336 -2.62 -3.24 -34.38
N VAL A 337 -1.47 -3.50 -33.76
CA VAL A 337 -0.84 -4.82 -33.73
C VAL A 337 -1.34 -5.55 -32.49
N ARG A 338 -2.23 -6.54 -32.68
CA ARG A 338 -2.63 -7.45 -31.60
C ARG A 338 -1.41 -8.27 -31.14
N PRO A 339 -1.18 -8.44 -29.83
CA PRO A 339 -0.17 -9.38 -29.34
C PRO A 339 -0.52 -10.78 -29.82
N ALA A 340 0.49 -11.55 -30.24
CA ALA A 340 0.31 -12.97 -30.50
C ALA A 340 -0.15 -13.63 -29.19
N SER A 341 -1.31 -14.30 -29.22
CA SER A 341 -1.75 -15.12 -28.09
C SER A 341 -0.68 -16.15 -27.82
N SER A 342 -0.19 -16.20 -26.58
CA SER A 342 0.64 -17.30 -26.10
C SER A 342 -0.20 -18.56 -26.20
N GLN A 343 0.01 -19.35 -27.26
CA GLN A 343 -0.54 -20.69 -27.33
C GLN A 343 0.02 -21.48 -26.15
N SER A 344 -0.86 -21.92 -25.27
CA SER A 344 -0.56 -22.92 -24.27
C SER A 344 -0.05 -24.16 -25.01
N SER A 345 1.24 -24.44 -24.92
CA SER A 345 1.79 -25.73 -25.30
C SER A 345 1.20 -26.77 -24.36
N GLY A 346 0.15 -27.47 -24.82
CA GLY A 346 -0.38 -28.65 -24.16
C GLY A 346 0.70 -29.73 -24.04
N PRO A 347 0.57 -30.65 -23.06
CA PRO A 347 1.59 -31.64 -22.79
C PRO A 347 1.69 -32.62 -23.96
N THR A 348 2.87 -32.70 -24.58
CA THR A 348 3.24 -33.78 -25.49
C THR A 348 3.23 -35.10 -24.72
N ALA A 349 2.23 -35.94 -24.99
CA ALA A 349 2.19 -37.32 -24.56
C ALA A 349 3.37 -38.09 -25.17
N ALA A 350 4.22 -38.63 -24.30
CA ALA A 350 5.24 -39.58 -24.69
C ALA A 350 4.56 -40.88 -25.13
N SER A 351 4.66 -41.19 -26.42
CA SER A 351 4.30 -42.49 -26.98
C SER A 351 5.39 -43.49 -26.66
N SER A 352 4.99 -44.61 -26.07
CA SER A 352 5.73 -45.86 -25.94
C SER A 352 6.37 -46.33 -27.25
N ARG A 353 7.67 -46.66 -27.20
CA ARG A 353 8.26 -47.91 -27.69
C ARG A 353 9.68 -48.05 -27.19
#